data_AF-A0A7K0G5S7-F1
#
_entry.id   AF-A0A7K0G5S7-F1
#
_cell.length_a   1.000
_cell.length_b   1.000
_cell.length_c   1.000
_cell.angle_alpha   90.00
_cell.angle_beta   90.00
_cell.angle_gamma   90.00
#
_symmetry.space_group_name_H-M   'P 1'
#
loop_
_entity.id
_entity.type
_entity.pdbx_description
1 polymer ?
#
loop_
_entity_poly.entity_id
_entity_poly.type
_entity_poly.pdbx_seq_one_letter_code
_entity_poly.pdbx_strand_id
1 'polypeptide(L)'
;MRKPKLTYKMVEQAIEMKSHGMSNADICRGLGVSETAWYKWLKDPDSKVKVALVEGIKKAEAEYKETLLQSIMATATREKNPQWTAAAWLLERKYPDEYAQTARKVETEGEDVPQITLGVELKVARSSDGDD
;
A
#
# COMPACT_ATOMS: atom_id res chain seq x y z
N MET A 1 38.40 -20.47 2.00
CA MET A 1 37.65 -19.19 2.09
C MET A 1 36.17 -19.48 2.31
N ARG A 2 35.53 -18.77 3.25
CA ARG A 2 34.07 -18.85 3.44
C ARG A 2 33.38 -18.14 2.26
N LYS A 3 32.34 -18.76 1.68
CA LYS A 3 31.56 -18.14 0.60
C LYS A 3 30.95 -16.81 1.08
N PRO A 4 31.01 -15.73 0.28
CA PRO A 4 30.40 -14.46 0.63
C PRO A 4 28.88 -14.61 0.78
N LYS A 5 28.30 -13.93 1.78
CA LYS A 5 26.85 -14.02 2.10
C LYS A 5 25.95 -13.32 1.07
N LEU A 6 26.51 -12.38 0.31
CA LEU A 6 25.85 -11.63 -0.75
C LEU A 6 26.78 -11.57 -1.95
N THR A 7 26.23 -11.76 -3.15
CA THR A 7 26.96 -11.72 -4.43
C THR A 7 26.32 -10.73 -5.37
N TYR A 8 27.04 -10.23 -6.38
CA TYR A 8 26.47 -9.34 -7.39
C TYR A 8 25.30 -9.96 -8.14
N LYS A 9 25.34 -11.26 -8.42
CA LYS A 9 24.20 -11.99 -9.01
C LYS A 9 22.93 -11.90 -8.14
N MET A 10 23.08 -12.06 -6.82
CA MET A 10 21.95 -11.89 -5.90
C MET A 10 21.44 -10.45 -5.86
N VAL A 11 22.34 -9.46 -6.03
CA VAL A 11 21.97 -8.05 -6.14
C VAL A 11 21.16 -7.79 -7.41
N GLU A 12 21.59 -8.28 -8.56
CA GLU A 12 20.85 -8.17 -9.82
C GLU A 12 19.46 -8.81 -9.71
N GLN A 13 19.37 -10.01 -9.13
CA GLN A 13 18.09 -10.69 -8.89
C GLN A 13 17.18 -9.88 -7.94
N ALA A 14 17.75 -9.31 -6.87
CA ALA A 14 17.00 -8.45 -5.96
C ALA A 14 16.45 -7.19 -6.65
N ILE A 15 17.25 -6.54 -7.50
CA ILE A 15 16.86 -5.35 -8.26
C ILE A 15 15.74 -5.69 -9.23
N GLU A 16 15.85 -6.80 -9.94
CA GLU A 16 14.80 -7.29 -10.85
C GLU A 16 13.50 -7.59 -10.10
N MET A 17 13.56 -8.31 -8.97
CA MET A 17 12.34 -8.53 -8.17
C MET A 17 11.75 -7.20 -7.67
N LYS A 18 12.59 -6.22 -7.34
CA LYS A 18 12.14 -4.91 -6.87
C LYS A 18 11.48 -4.08 -7.97
N SER A 19 11.97 -4.16 -9.21
CA SER A 19 11.39 -3.47 -10.37
C SER A 19 9.98 -3.97 -10.70
N HIS A 20 9.65 -5.20 -10.31
CA HIS A 20 8.28 -5.75 -10.37
C HIS A 20 7.40 -5.38 -9.17
N GLY A 21 7.90 -4.55 -8.24
CA GLY A 21 7.15 -4.10 -7.07
C GLY A 21 7.14 -5.05 -5.89
N MET A 22 8.01 -6.08 -5.86
CA MET A 22 8.04 -7.02 -4.74
C MET A 22 8.46 -6.36 -3.43
N SER A 23 7.93 -6.89 -2.32
CA SER A 23 8.31 -6.46 -0.98
C SER A 23 9.70 -6.97 -0.61
N ASN A 24 10.40 -6.27 0.29
CA ASN A 24 11.70 -6.72 0.79
C ASN A 24 11.64 -8.12 1.43
N ALA A 25 10.53 -8.44 2.10
CA ALA A 25 10.33 -9.73 2.74
C ALA A 25 10.22 -10.85 1.69
N ASP A 26 9.51 -10.63 0.58
CA ASP A 26 9.38 -11.62 -0.49
C ASP A 26 10.68 -11.77 -1.29
N ILE A 27 11.42 -10.67 -1.48
CA ILE A 27 12.78 -10.71 -2.05
C ILE A 27 13.70 -11.56 -1.15
N CYS A 28 13.66 -11.37 0.16
CA CYS A 28 14.43 -12.16 1.11
C CYS A 28 14.10 -13.66 1.02
N ARG A 29 12.79 -14.00 0.98
CA ARG A 29 12.33 -15.39 0.82
C ARG A 29 12.77 -15.99 -0.50
N GLY A 30 12.63 -15.26 -1.60
CA GLY A 30 13.04 -15.71 -2.94
C GLY A 30 14.54 -15.93 -3.08
N LEU A 31 15.36 -15.13 -2.38
CA LEU A 31 16.82 -15.24 -2.38
C LEU A 31 17.38 -16.18 -1.29
N GLY A 32 16.54 -16.68 -0.38
CA GLY A 32 16.97 -17.49 0.77
C GLY A 32 17.82 -16.70 1.77
N VAL A 33 17.59 -15.40 1.91
CA VAL A 33 18.30 -14.50 2.84
C VAL A 33 17.39 -14.19 4.03
N SER A 34 17.96 -14.15 5.24
CA SER A 34 17.19 -13.70 6.41
C SER A 34 16.91 -12.20 6.34
N GLU A 35 15.68 -11.79 6.67
CA GLU A 35 15.29 -10.39 6.71
C GLU A 35 16.20 -9.57 7.65
N THR A 36 16.63 -10.14 8.78
CA THR A 36 17.58 -9.49 9.70
C THR A 36 18.89 -9.13 9.02
N ALA A 37 19.46 -10.04 8.21
CA ALA A 37 20.70 -9.75 7.47
C ALA A 37 20.46 -8.71 6.38
N TRP A 38 19.34 -8.83 5.67
CA TRP A 38 18.94 -7.90 4.62
C TRP A 38 18.82 -6.46 5.12
N TYR A 39 18.03 -6.23 6.17
CA TYR A 39 17.85 -4.89 6.73
C TYR A 39 19.14 -4.34 7.34
N LYS A 40 20.03 -5.19 7.87
CA LYS A 40 21.36 -4.77 8.28
C LYS A 40 22.18 -4.24 7.09
N TRP A 41 22.13 -4.91 5.95
CA TRP A 41 22.81 -4.45 4.73
C TRP A 41 22.23 -3.16 4.18
N LEU A 42 20.90 -2.99 4.26
CA LEU A 42 20.24 -1.76 3.81
C LEU A 42 20.54 -0.56 4.71
N LYS A 43 20.67 -0.78 6.03
CA LYS A 43 20.94 0.27 7.00
C LYS A 43 22.41 0.71 7.01
N ASP A 44 23.32 -0.25 6.95
CA ASP A 44 24.76 -0.01 7.11
C ASP A 44 25.58 -0.87 6.11
N PRO A 45 25.68 -0.43 4.84
CA PRO A 45 26.39 -1.15 3.80
C PRO A 45 27.92 -1.01 3.95
N ASP A 46 28.54 -2.00 4.56
CA ASP A 46 30.00 -2.08 4.81
C ASP A 46 30.87 -2.49 3.59
N SER A 47 30.27 -2.70 2.41
CA SER A 47 30.96 -3.26 1.24
C SER A 47 30.32 -2.80 -0.07
N LYS A 48 31.13 -2.75 -1.15
CA LYS A 48 30.67 -2.31 -2.48
C LYS A 48 29.44 -3.09 -2.99
N VAL A 49 29.39 -4.40 -2.76
CA VAL A 49 28.24 -5.24 -3.16
C VAL A 49 26.96 -4.82 -2.42
N LYS A 50 27.06 -4.47 -1.13
CA LYS A 50 25.91 -3.99 -0.34
C LYS A 50 25.51 -2.57 -0.71
N VAL A 51 26.47 -1.70 -1.03
CA VAL A 51 26.18 -0.36 -1.57
C VAL A 51 25.40 -0.49 -2.88
N ALA A 52 25.86 -1.34 -3.81
CA ALA A 52 25.17 -1.62 -5.07
C ALA A 52 23.75 -2.14 -4.84
N LEU A 53 23.55 -2.99 -3.81
CA LEU A 53 22.20 -3.43 -3.42
C LEU A 53 21.32 -2.26 -3.00
N VAL A 54 21.81 -1.38 -2.10
CA VAL A 54 21.03 -0.25 -1.59
C VAL A 54 20.64 0.71 -2.71
N GLU A 55 21.61 1.12 -3.53
CA GLU A 55 21.38 2.05 -4.63
C GLU A 55 20.47 1.44 -5.70
N GLY A 56 20.71 0.18 -6.06
CA GLY A 56 19.90 -0.56 -7.02
C GLY A 56 18.45 -0.71 -6.58
N ILE A 57 18.20 -1.07 -5.31
CA ILE A 57 16.83 -1.19 -4.75
C ILE A 57 16.12 0.17 -4.75
N LYS A 58 16.80 1.25 -4.38
CA LYS A 58 16.22 2.61 -4.41
C LYS A 58 15.86 3.04 -5.82
N LYS A 59 16.75 2.76 -6.78
CA LYS A 59 16.52 3.07 -8.21
C LYS A 59 15.34 2.28 -8.76
N ALA A 60 15.33 0.95 -8.60
CA ALA A 60 14.25 0.09 -9.09
C ALA A 60 12.89 0.46 -8.49
N GLU A 61 12.84 0.79 -7.19
CA GLU A 61 11.62 1.28 -6.54
C GLU A 61 11.12 2.60 -7.13
N ALA A 62 12.03 3.52 -7.49
CA ALA A 62 11.67 4.79 -8.13
C ALA A 62 11.13 4.56 -9.55
N GLU A 63 11.79 3.73 -10.34
CA GLU A 63 11.37 3.37 -11.71
C GLU A 63 10.01 2.64 -11.72
N TYR A 64 9.77 1.75 -10.75
CA TYR A 64 8.48 1.09 -10.59
C TYR A 64 7.37 2.09 -10.25
N LYS A 65 7.63 3.01 -9.32
CA LYS A 65 6.68 4.09 -8.99
C LYS A 65 6.37 4.98 -10.18
N GLU A 66 7.37 5.32 -11.00
CA GLU A 66 7.18 6.08 -12.23
C GLU A 66 6.28 5.31 -13.21
N THR A 67 6.53 4.01 -13.41
CA THR A 67 5.73 3.15 -14.29
C THR A 67 4.26 3.11 -13.83
N LEU A 68 4.03 2.94 -12.53
CA LEU A 68 2.68 2.98 -11.96
C LEU A 68 2.01 4.35 -12.17
N LEU A 69 2.76 5.44 -11.97
CA LEU A 69 2.25 6.79 -12.16
C LEU A 69 1.84 7.05 -13.62
N GLN A 70 2.67 6.62 -14.57
CA GLN A 70 2.35 6.70 -16.00
C GLN A 70 1.10 5.89 -16.35
N SER A 71 0.95 4.68 -15.79
CA SER A 71 -0.24 3.84 -15.98
C SER A 71 -1.51 4.48 -15.43
N ILE A 72 -1.45 5.09 -14.25
CA ILE A 72 -2.57 5.83 -13.65
C ILE A 72 -2.91 7.05 -14.51
N MET A 73 -1.91 7.82 -14.96
CA MET A 73 -2.11 8.97 -15.83
C MET A 73 -2.78 8.57 -17.16
N ALA A 74 -2.29 7.51 -17.80
CA ALA A 74 -2.88 6.99 -19.04
C ALA A 74 -4.35 6.56 -18.83
N THR A 75 -4.67 5.95 -17.68
CA THR A 75 -6.04 5.54 -17.34
C THR A 75 -6.95 6.73 -17.03
N ALA A 76 -6.39 7.79 -16.45
CA ALA A 76 -7.09 9.05 -16.19
C ALA A 76 -7.47 9.80 -17.48
N THR A 77 -6.58 9.80 -18.49
CA THR A 77 -6.72 10.63 -19.70
C THR A 77 -7.06 9.85 -20.98
N ARG A 78 -7.34 8.55 -20.89
CA ARG A 78 -7.70 7.73 -22.06
C ARG A 78 -8.94 8.27 -22.78
N GLU A 79 -8.94 8.19 -24.11
CA GLU A 79 -10.04 8.69 -24.96
C GLU A 79 -11.38 7.99 -24.67
N LYS A 80 -11.34 6.69 -24.36
CA LYS A 80 -12.54 5.88 -24.11
C LYS A 80 -12.65 5.56 -22.62
N ASN A 81 -13.75 5.97 -22.00
CA ASN A 81 -14.09 5.74 -20.60
C ASN A 81 -13.01 6.24 -19.61
N PRO A 82 -12.54 7.50 -19.68
CA PRO A 82 -11.56 8.02 -18.74
C PRO A 82 -11.98 7.78 -17.29
N GLN A 83 -11.04 7.37 -16.44
CA GLN A 83 -11.32 7.13 -15.02
C GLN A 83 -11.06 8.42 -14.24
N TRP A 84 -12.12 9.17 -13.97
CA TRP A 84 -12.03 10.43 -13.23
C TRP A 84 -11.45 10.26 -11.81
N THR A 85 -11.68 9.10 -11.17
CA THR A 85 -11.11 8.77 -9.85
C THR A 85 -9.59 8.72 -9.88
N ALA A 86 -8.99 8.19 -10.97
CA ALA A 86 -7.54 8.21 -11.15
C ALA A 86 -7.01 9.63 -11.28
N ALA A 87 -7.71 10.51 -12.01
CA ALA A 87 -7.36 11.93 -12.10
C ALA A 87 -7.46 12.64 -10.74
N ALA A 88 -8.54 12.37 -9.98
CA ALA A 88 -8.73 12.91 -8.64
C ALA A 88 -7.61 12.49 -7.68
N TRP A 89 -7.22 11.21 -7.65
CA TRP A 89 -6.10 10.74 -6.83
C TRP A 89 -4.77 11.39 -7.19
N LEU A 90 -4.52 11.68 -8.47
CA LEU A 90 -3.32 12.41 -8.89
C LEU A 90 -3.32 13.86 -8.38
N LEU A 91 -4.47 14.54 -8.43
CA LEU A 91 -4.63 15.89 -7.88
C LEU A 91 -4.43 15.92 -6.36
N GLU A 92 -5.11 15.04 -5.63
CA GLU A 92 -5.01 14.93 -4.17
C GLU A 92 -3.56 14.69 -3.71
N ARG A 93 -2.80 13.86 -4.44
CA ARG A 93 -1.39 13.57 -4.11
C ARG A 93 -0.44 14.70 -4.47
N LYS A 94 -0.71 15.46 -5.53
CA LYS A 94 0.17 16.54 -6.01
C LYS A 94 -0.09 17.87 -5.32
N TYR A 95 -1.34 18.14 -4.97
CA TYR A 95 -1.81 19.38 -4.38
C TYR A 95 -2.68 19.08 -3.14
N PRO A 96 -2.13 18.43 -2.10
CA PRO A 96 -2.92 18.00 -0.94
C PRO A 96 -3.59 19.18 -0.23
N ASP A 97 -2.93 20.34 -0.14
CA ASP A 97 -3.50 21.51 0.55
C ASP A 97 -4.75 22.08 -0.16
N GLU A 98 -4.89 21.84 -1.47
CA GLU A 98 -6.00 22.35 -2.28
C GLU A 98 -7.10 21.30 -2.51
N TYR A 99 -6.74 20.02 -2.64
CA TYR A 99 -7.63 18.96 -3.09
C TYR A 99 -7.79 17.80 -2.09
N ALA A 100 -7.01 17.74 -1.01
CA ALA A 100 -7.19 16.68 -0.02
C ALA A 100 -8.59 16.77 0.60
N GLN A 101 -9.17 15.60 0.85
CA GLN A 101 -10.47 15.49 1.48
C GLN A 101 -10.41 16.16 2.86
N THR A 102 -11.15 17.26 3.03
CA THR A 102 -11.28 17.92 4.32
C THR A 102 -11.93 16.91 5.27
N ALA A 103 -11.18 16.45 6.28
CA ALA A 103 -11.77 15.71 7.37
C ALA A 103 -12.86 16.62 7.95
N ARG A 104 -14.14 16.23 7.81
CA ARG A 104 -15.20 16.90 8.56
C ARG A 104 -14.76 16.82 10.02
N LYS A 105 -14.55 17.98 10.66
CA LYS A 105 -14.49 18.01 12.11
C LYS A 105 -15.79 17.36 12.56
N VAL A 106 -15.69 16.16 13.13
CA VAL A 106 -16.77 15.67 13.97
C VAL A 106 -16.73 16.62 15.15
N GLU A 107 -17.58 17.65 15.09
CA GLU A 107 -17.91 18.43 16.27
C GLU A 107 -18.52 17.42 17.24
N THR A 108 -17.69 16.86 18.12
CA THR A 108 -18.16 16.41 19.43
C THR A 108 -18.41 17.66 20.28
N GLU A 109 -19.33 18.50 19.82
CA GLU A 109 -20.12 19.31 20.72
C GLU A 109 -21.33 18.44 21.06
N GLY A 110 -21.48 18.13 22.34
CA GLY A 110 -22.66 17.45 22.81
C GLY A 110 -23.85 18.38 22.67
N GLU A 111 -24.55 18.32 21.54
CA GLU A 111 -25.93 18.79 21.41
C GLU A 111 -26.55 18.18 20.12
N ASP A 112 -27.74 17.61 20.29
CA ASP A 112 -28.61 17.02 19.26
C ASP A 112 -28.04 15.89 18.38
N VAL A 113 -27.86 14.72 18.99
CA VAL A 113 -27.88 13.45 18.24
C VAL A 113 -29.31 13.26 17.69
N PRO A 114 -29.54 13.23 16.37
CA PRO A 114 -30.88 13.04 15.84
C PRO A 114 -31.42 11.66 16.26
N GLN A 115 -32.45 11.66 17.09
CA GLN A 115 -33.16 10.44 17.46
C GLN A 115 -34.03 9.98 16.30
N ILE A 116 -33.59 8.95 15.59
CA ILE A 116 -34.40 8.27 14.59
C ILE A 116 -35.35 7.34 15.34
N THR A 117 -36.63 7.71 15.42
CA THR A 117 -37.68 6.80 15.92
C THR A 117 -38.10 5.89 14.77
N LEU A 118 -37.69 4.63 14.83
CA LEU A 118 -38.16 3.57 13.93
C LEU A 118 -39.54 3.11 14.42
N GLY A 119 -40.61 3.47 13.68
CA GLY A 119 -41.99 3.07 13.94
C GLY A 119 -42.24 1.58 13.66
N VAL A 120 -41.61 0.70 14.43
CA VAL A 120 -41.71 -0.75 14.25
C VAL A 120 -42.77 -1.30 15.20
N GLU A 121 -43.78 -1.96 14.62
CA GLU A 121 -44.79 -2.68 15.38
C GLU A 121 -44.26 -4.09 15.71
N LEU A 122 -43.87 -4.31 16.97
CA LEU A 122 -43.45 -5.62 17.46
C LEU A 122 -44.68 -6.49 17.73
N LYS A 123 -44.99 -7.39 16.79
CA LYS A 123 -45.92 -8.49 17.07
C LYS A 123 -45.17 -9.60 17.79
N VAL A 124 -45.41 -9.70 19.10
CA VAL A 124 -44.96 -10.85 19.90
C VAL A 124 -45.73 -12.08 19.40
N ALA A 125 -45.02 -13.01 18.77
CA ALA A 125 -45.56 -14.34 18.54
C ALA A 125 -45.81 -14.98 19.91
N ARG A 126 -47.07 -15.25 20.24
CA ARG A 126 -47.40 -16.13 21.37
C ARG A 126 -46.76 -17.48 21.07
N SER A 127 -45.83 -17.92 21.92
CA SER A 127 -45.46 -19.33 21.95
C SER A 127 -46.73 -20.12 22.22
N SER A 128 -47.06 -21.03 21.31
CA SER A 128 -48.06 -22.06 21.57
C SER A 128 -47.45 -23.05 22.54
N ASP A 129 -47.48 -22.72 23.83
CA ASP A 129 -47.20 -23.68 24.90
C ASP A 129 -48.51 -24.04 25.62
N GLY A 130 -48.84 -25.34 25.54
CA GLY A 130 -49.84 -26.07 26.32
C GLY A 130 -51.27 -25.99 25.77
N ASP A 131 -52.08 -27.05 25.74
CA ASP A 131 -51.97 -28.41 26.27
C ASP A 131 -53.15 -29.25 25.69
N ASP A 132 -53.02 -30.57 25.78
CA ASP A 132 -53.92 -31.70 25.43
C ASP A 132 -53.94 -32.25 23.99
#